data_AF-A0A7J6U2W3-F1
#
_entry.id   AF-A0A7J6U2W3-F1
#
_cell.length_a   1.000
_cell.length_b   1.000
_cell.length_c   1.000
_cell.angle_alpha   90.00
_cell.angle_beta   90.00
_cell.angle_gamma   90.00
#
_symmetry.space_group_name_H-M   'P 1'
#
loop_
_entity.id
_entity.type
_entity.pdbx_description
1 polymer ?
#
loop_
_entity_poly.entity_id
_entity_poly.type
_entity_poly.pdbx_seq_one_letter_code
_entity_poly.pdbx_strand_id
1 'polypeptide(L)'
;ILKTELELDKADVREVLRALQPVRGDIINGYTVRSEIARRSTENGLDQMFLRVGESEGVTRIVNSLFSILATDARIKRFFKPEKRDQLKQGVTVFLVDRFGGPENYQGRDLTAAHEGLGITDYHFDAFVADFLRALSASDVDETVVDELIVTLEPLRSQVLGRSDEVNVVVTKNGQTLLERLGGDDQLETLVDVMNEKVLEDSRLRFYFEKSHFKRRNIRRKLYQFMSGAFGGPLRYDNTHLKPAHYDMNITDYHFDAFLSGWMALCKELDVDGEATEDSIEVLNGVRSAITGGCVVRMEMSRKKAQLESPGQLFERLGGREGVVELADKLFTMVTRDHRIGMFFEGAKLESMWQGLTSYLLQAFGGPQDYQGRPLDEVHE
;
A
#
# COMPACT_ATOMS: atom_id res chain seq x y z
N ILE A 1 1.22 -1.93 -31.83
CA ILE A 1 0.07 -1.06 -32.15
C ILE A 1 0.49 0.40 -32.09
N LEU A 2 0.61 1.03 -30.90
CA LEU A 2 0.95 2.46 -30.78
C LEU A 2 2.15 2.87 -31.65
N LYS A 3 3.24 2.09 -31.60
CA LYS A 3 4.47 2.36 -32.36
C LYS A 3 4.48 1.85 -33.81
N THR A 4 3.67 0.85 -34.15
CA THR A 4 3.77 0.08 -35.42
C THR A 4 2.62 0.32 -36.39
N GLU A 5 1.43 0.67 -35.89
CA GLU A 5 0.18 0.81 -36.65
C GLU A 5 -0.39 2.24 -36.57
N LEU A 6 0.06 3.03 -35.60
CA LEU A 6 -0.31 4.44 -35.40
C LEU A 6 0.89 5.38 -35.56
N GLU A 7 2.04 4.83 -35.94
CA GLU A 7 3.29 5.58 -36.16
C GLU A 7 3.69 6.53 -35.01
N LEU A 8 3.21 6.26 -33.79
CA LEU A 8 3.49 7.10 -32.64
C LEU A 8 4.95 6.96 -32.21
N ASP A 9 5.57 8.08 -31.86
CA ASP A 9 6.92 8.08 -31.33
C ASP A 9 6.98 7.44 -29.93
N LYS A 10 8.19 7.17 -29.43
CA LYS A 10 8.38 6.54 -28.12
C LYS A 10 7.84 7.38 -26.95
N ALA A 11 7.81 8.70 -27.08
CA ALA A 11 7.32 9.61 -26.06
C ALA A 11 5.77 9.60 -26.02
N ASP A 12 5.12 9.65 -27.18
CA ASP A 12 3.67 9.49 -27.35
C ASP A 12 3.18 8.15 -26.79
N VAL A 13 3.85 7.05 -27.14
CA VAL A 13 3.51 5.72 -26.63
C VAL A 13 3.58 5.69 -25.10
N ARG A 14 4.60 6.30 -24.51
CA ARG A 14 4.79 6.37 -23.06
C ARG A 14 3.70 7.21 -22.39
N GLU A 15 3.27 8.28 -23.04
CA GLU A 15 2.25 9.19 -22.52
C GLU A 15 0.84 8.59 -22.64
N VAL A 16 0.52 7.90 -23.73
CA VAL A 16 -0.71 7.08 -23.87
C VAL A 16 -0.77 6.02 -22.78
N LEU A 17 0.32 5.27 -22.56
CA LEU A 17 0.35 4.23 -21.53
C LEU A 17 0.23 4.82 -20.11
N ARG A 18 0.79 6.00 -19.86
CA ARG A 18 0.63 6.75 -18.59
C ARG A 18 -0.80 7.26 -18.39
N ALA A 19 -1.43 7.79 -19.43
CA ALA A 19 -2.81 8.29 -19.36
C ALA A 19 -3.83 7.16 -19.15
N LEU A 20 -3.53 5.94 -19.64
CA LEU A 20 -4.36 4.75 -19.42
C LEU A 20 -3.98 3.96 -18.15
N GLN A 21 -2.99 4.42 -17.41
CA GLN A 21 -2.51 3.79 -16.19
C GLN A 21 -3.50 3.85 -15.01
N PRO A 22 -4.28 4.96 -14.80
CA PRO A 22 -5.30 5.01 -13.75
C PRO A 22 -6.46 4.04 -14.00
N VAL A 23 -6.88 3.90 -15.25
CA VAL A 23 -7.91 2.96 -15.73
C VAL A 23 -7.59 1.51 -15.36
N ARG A 24 -6.31 1.15 -15.44
CA ARG A 24 -5.83 -0.19 -15.06
C ARG A 24 -5.99 -0.44 -13.56
N GLY A 25 -6.05 0.60 -12.73
CA GLY A 25 -6.37 0.52 -11.30
C GLY A 25 -7.87 0.44 -10.99
N ASP A 26 -8.70 0.94 -11.91
CA ASP A 26 -10.16 0.96 -11.79
C ASP A 26 -10.82 -0.30 -12.42
N ILE A 27 -10.19 -0.90 -13.44
CA ILE A 27 -10.68 -2.10 -14.17
C ILE A 27 -10.10 -3.41 -13.61
N ILE A 28 -8.89 -3.36 -13.08
CA ILE A 28 -8.26 -4.48 -12.39
C ILE A 28 -8.10 -3.99 -10.96
N ASN A 29 -8.50 -4.79 -9.95
CA ASN A 29 -8.26 -4.51 -8.53
C ASN A 29 -6.75 -4.29 -8.29
N GLY A 30 -6.29 -3.05 -8.50
CA GLY A 30 -5.08 -2.80 -9.29
C GLY A 30 -3.74 -3.08 -8.64
N TYR A 31 -3.72 -3.46 -7.37
CA TYR A 31 -2.50 -3.80 -6.65
C TYR A 31 -2.45 -5.26 -6.18
N THR A 32 -3.57 -5.99 -6.06
CA THR A 32 -3.54 -7.41 -5.64
C THR A 32 -2.83 -8.27 -6.67
N VAL A 33 -3.02 -8.01 -7.97
CA VAL A 33 -2.31 -8.75 -9.01
C VAL A 33 -0.86 -8.25 -9.15
N ARG A 34 -0.57 -6.95 -9.03
CA ARG A 34 0.81 -6.44 -9.15
C ARG A 34 1.69 -6.79 -7.97
N SER A 35 1.15 -6.73 -6.75
CA SER A 35 1.88 -7.12 -5.54
C SER A 35 1.95 -8.62 -5.35
N GLU A 36 0.95 -9.39 -5.78
CA GLU A 36 1.06 -10.85 -5.86
C GLU A 36 1.99 -11.28 -7.02
N ILE A 37 2.01 -10.58 -8.15
CA ILE A 37 3.01 -10.80 -9.22
C ILE A 37 4.40 -10.37 -8.74
N ALA A 38 4.54 -9.26 -8.02
CA ALA A 38 5.79 -8.81 -7.41
C ALA A 38 6.26 -9.82 -6.34
N ARG A 39 5.36 -10.31 -5.49
CA ARG A 39 5.63 -11.36 -4.49
C ARG A 39 6.04 -12.67 -5.18
N ARG A 40 5.33 -13.09 -6.22
CA ARG A 40 5.69 -14.27 -7.06
C ARG A 40 6.96 -14.04 -7.89
N SER A 41 7.27 -12.80 -8.27
CA SER A 41 8.50 -12.40 -8.95
C SER A 41 9.69 -12.46 -7.98
N THR A 42 9.50 -12.03 -6.73
CA THR A 42 10.50 -12.26 -5.67
C THR A 42 10.68 -13.74 -5.33
N GLU A 43 9.65 -14.58 -5.50
CA GLU A 43 9.77 -16.05 -5.45
C GLU A 43 10.57 -16.62 -6.63
N ASN A 44 10.63 -15.92 -7.78
CA ASN A 44 11.46 -16.27 -8.94
C ASN A 44 12.94 -15.80 -8.81
N GLY A 45 13.31 -15.16 -7.70
CA GLY A 45 14.68 -14.81 -7.31
C GLY A 45 14.97 -13.30 -7.31
N LEU A 46 15.50 -12.79 -6.20
CA LEU A 46 15.89 -11.39 -6.02
C LEU A 46 16.96 -10.95 -7.03
N ASP A 47 17.84 -11.85 -7.47
CA ASP A 47 18.91 -11.58 -8.43
C ASP A 47 18.42 -10.91 -9.74
N GLN A 48 17.19 -11.22 -10.19
CA GLN A 48 16.57 -10.57 -11.35
C GLN A 48 16.17 -9.12 -11.07
N MET A 49 15.85 -8.78 -9.82
CA MET A 49 15.55 -7.42 -9.38
C MET A 49 16.81 -6.55 -9.41
N PHE A 50 17.95 -7.05 -8.91
CA PHE A 50 19.23 -6.34 -8.99
C PHE A 50 19.61 -5.96 -10.43
N LEU A 51 19.49 -6.91 -11.36
CA LEU A 51 19.73 -6.64 -12.79
C LEU A 51 18.77 -5.58 -13.35
N ARG A 52 17.48 -5.67 -13.04
CA ARG A 52 16.44 -4.75 -13.52
C ARG A 52 16.56 -3.33 -12.96
N VAL A 53 17.15 -3.17 -11.77
CA VAL A 53 17.47 -1.87 -11.17
C VAL A 53 18.70 -1.23 -11.81
N GLY A 54 19.45 -1.97 -12.62
CA GLY A 54 20.68 -1.52 -13.27
C GLY A 54 21.93 -1.82 -12.44
N GLU A 55 21.91 -2.91 -11.67
CA GLU A 55 23.02 -3.42 -10.86
C GLU A 55 23.54 -2.37 -9.85
N SER A 56 24.81 -2.49 -9.42
CA SER A 56 25.39 -1.61 -8.40
C SER A 56 25.36 -0.13 -8.81
N GLU A 57 25.53 0.18 -10.10
CA GLU A 57 25.45 1.56 -10.58
C GLU A 57 24.03 2.13 -10.48
N GLY A 58 23.03 1.33 -10.84
CA GLY A 58 21.62 1.70 -10.73
C GLY A 58 21.23 1.99 -9.30
N VAL A 59 21.57 1.08 -8.38
CA VAL A 59 21.36 1.27 -6.94
C VAL A 59 22.08 2.53 -6.43
N THR A 60 23.33 2.74 -6.82
CA THR A 60 24.11 3.93 -6.44
C THR A 60 23.43 5.21 -6.93
N ARG A 61 22.92 5.25 -8.16
CA ARG A 61 22.18 6.41 -8.69
C ARG A 61 20.91 6.70 -7.90
N ILE A 62 20.13 5.67 -7.56
CA ILE A 62 18.92 5.80 -6.75
C ILE A 62 19.27 6.34 -5.37
N VAL A 63 20.29 5.79 -4.71
CA VAL A 63 20.72 6.23 -3.37
C VAL A 63 21.28 7.66 -3.41
N ASN A 64 22.01 8.04 -4.45
CA ASN A 64 22.46 9.43 -4.66
C ASN A 64 21.26 10.40 -4.72
N SER A 65 20.24 10.04 -5.49
CA SER A 65 19.01 10.82 -5.63
C SER A 65 18.24 10.89 -4.30
N LEU A 66 18.07 9.75 -3.62
CA LEU A 66 17.45 9.65 -2.30
C LEU A 66 18.12 10.59 -1.29
N PHE A 67 19.43 10.52 -1.12
CA PHE A 67 20.13 11.33 -0.13
C PHE A 67 20.09 12.84 -0.44
N SER A 68 19.87 13.21 -1.70
CA SER A 68 19.63 14.60 -2.09
C SER A 68 18.24 15.06 -1.63
N ILE A 69 17.23 14.20 -1.73
CA ILE A 69 15.86 14.47 -1.26
C ILE A 69 15.82 14.51 0.28
N LEU A 70 16.34 13.48 0.94
CA LEU A 70 16.38 13.35 2.41
C LEU A 70 17.07 14.54 3.10
N ALA A 71 18.07 15.14 2.44
CA ALA A 71 18.77 16.32 2.94
C ALA A 71 17.86 17.56 3.05
N THR A 72 16.78 17.60 2.28
CA THR A 72 15.87 18.74 2.17
C THR A 72 14.53 18.51 2.86
N ASP A 73 14.12 17.25 3.07
CA ASP A 73 12.84 16.93 3.69
C ASP A 73 12.80 17.35 5.17
N ALA A 74 12.00 18.37 5.48
CA ALA A 74 11.82 18.86 6.84
C ALA A 74 11.34 17.80 7.83
N ARG A 75 10.66 16.74 7.38
CA ARG A 75 10.12 15.66 8.21
C ARG A 75 11.23 14.80 8.81
N ILE A 76 12.31 14.53 8.04
CA ILE A 76 13.31 13.52 8.41
C ILE A 76 14.77 13.98 8.27
N LYS A 77 15.06 15.16 7.70
CA LYS A 77 16.44 15.66 7.51
C LYS A 77 17.30 15.67 8.78
N ARG A 78 16.68 15.78 9.97
CA ARG A 78 17.37 15.74 11.26
C ARG A 78 18.14 14.43 11.52
N PHE A 79 17.71 13.32 10.90
CA PHE A 79 18.36 12.01 11.00
C PHE A 79 19.56 11.89 10.05
N PHE A 80 19.63 12.71 9.00
CA PHE A 80 20.62 12.65 7.91
C PHE A 80 21.62 13.83 7.96
N LYS A 81 22.26 13.98 9.12
CA LYS A 81 23.22 15.08 9.36
C LYS A 81 24.40 15.05 8.37
N PRO A 82 24.89 16.21 7.89
CA PRO A 82 25.93 16.28 6.86
C PRO A 82 27.19 15.47 7.21
N GLU A 83 27.60 15.45 8.47
CA GLU A 83 28.86 14.84 8.92
C GLU A 83 28.85 13.31 8.81
N LYS A 84 27.66 12.70 8.83
CA LYS A 84 27.48 11.24 8.71
C LYS A 84 26.91 10.82 7.36
N ARG A 85 26.61 11.78 6.49
CA ARG A 85 25.83 11.54 5.27
C ARG A 85 26.50 10.56 4.33
N ASP A 86 27.80 10.73 4.08
CA ASP A 86 28.53 9.87 3.15
C ASP A 86 28.65 8.44 3.68
N GLN A 87 28.86 8.28 4.98
CA GLN A 87 28.89 6.98 5.64
C GLN A 87 27.51 6.28 5.59
N LEU A 88 26.43 7.01 5.89
CA LEU A 88 25.06 6.49 5.80
C LEU A 88 24.72 6.11 4.36
N LYS A 89 25.11 6.93 3.41
CA LYS A 89 24.88 6.72 1.98
C LYS A 89 25.57 5.45 1.50
N GLN A 90 26.82 5.22 1.89
CA GLN A 90 27.54 3.99 1.57
C GLN A 90 26.87 2.78 2.22
N GLY A 91 26.52 2.87 3.51
CA GLY A 91 25.84 1.78 4.23
C GLY A 91 24.51 1.39 3.61
N VAL A 92 23.67 2.39 3.27
CA VAL A 92 22.38 2.17 2.59
C VAL A 92 22.60 1.59 1.19
N THR A 93 23.63 2.02 0.46
CA THR A 93 23.94 1.45 -0.86
C THR A 93 24.25 -0.04 -0.76
N VAL A 94 25.17 -0.43 0.12
CA VAL A 94 25.54 -1.84 0.32
C VAL A 94 24.34 -2.66 0.80
N PHE A 95 23.55 -2.11 1.75
CA PHE A 95 22.34 -2.77 2.23
C PHE A 95 21.33 -3.04 1.11
N LEU A 96 21.08 -2.07 0.23
CA LEU A 96 20.14 -2.24 -0.87
C LEU A 96 20.69 -3.16 -1.96
N VAL A 97 21.99 -3.13 -2.25
CA VAL A 97 22.63 -4.07 -3.18
C VAL A 97 22.40 -5.50 -2.69
N ASP A 98 22.73 -5.80 -1.43
CA ASP A 98 22.52 -7.12 -0.83
C ASP A 98 21.03 -7.52 -0.85
N ARG A 99 20.15 -6.62 -0.39
CA ARG A 99 18.71 -6.86 -0.32
C ARG A 99 18.08 -7.16 -1.67
N PHE A 100 18.63 -6.60 -2.74
CA PHE A 100 18.15 -6.80 -4.10
C PHE A 100 18.77 -8.00 -4.81
N GLY A 101 19.63 -8.79 -4.14
CA GLY A 101 20.28 -9.96 -4.74
C GLY A 101 21.59 -9.63 -5.48
N GLY A 102 22.24 -8.54 -5.12
CA GLY A 102 23.56 -8.19 -5.63
C GLY A 102 24.68 -9.06 -5.05
N PRO A 103 25.90 -8.98 -5.60
CA PRO A 103 27.03 -9.83 -5.19
C PRO A 103 27.66 -9.41 -3.85
N GLU A 104 27.29 -8.24 -3.31
CA GLU A 104 27.81 -7.72 -2.05
C GLU A 104 26.91 -8.14 -0.89
N ASN A 105 27.51 -8.63 0.20
CA ASN A 105 26.79 -8.94 1.43
C ASN A 105 26.89 -7.76 2.41
N TYR A 106 25.77 -7.36 2.99
CA TYR A 106 25.74 -6.31 3.99
C TYR A 106 26.31 -6.83 5.32
N GLN A 107 27.44 -6.24 5.73
CA GLN A 107 28.10 -6.54 7.02
C GLN A 107 27.97 -5.41 8.03
N GLY A 108 27.05 -4.48 7.80
CA GLY A 108 26.80 -3.38 8.72
C GLY A 108 26.03 -3.82 9.97
N ARG A 109 25.66 -2.84 10.80
CA ARG A 109 24.83 -3.10 11.99
C ARG A 109 23.47 -3.65 11.56
N ASP A 110 22.94 -4.57 12.37
CA ASP A 110 21.55 -4.98 12.30
C ASP A 110 20.62 -3.76 12.29
N LEU A 111 19.53 -3.81 11.53
CA LEU A 111 18.63 -2.66 11.36
C LEU A 111 18.04 -2.21 12.70
N THR A 112 17.72 -3.13 13.60
CA THR A 112 17.20 -2.80 14.93
C THR A 112 18.24 -2.04 15.73
N ALA A 113 19.45 -2.59 15.84
CA ALA A 113 20.55 -1.96 16.57
C ALA A 113 21.04 -0.64 15.93
N ALA A 114 20.89 -0.49 14.60
CA ALA A 114 21.26 0.72 13.89
C ALA A 114 20.31 1.89 14.18
N HIS A 115 19.03 1.59 14.43
CA HIS A 115 17.96 2.58 14.61
C HIS A 115 17.51 2.74 16.08
N GLU A 116 18.00 1.89 16.98
CA GLU A 116 17.76 1.98 18.42
C GLU A 116 18.10 3.37 18.98
N GLY A 117 17.21 3.90 19.83
CA GLY A 117 17.40 5.19 20.49
C GLY A 117 17.30 6.43 19.59
N LEU A 118 17.00 6.27 18.29
CA LEU A 118 16.85 7.41 17.37
C LEU A 118 15.48 8.10 17.47
N GLY A 119 14.49 7.48 18.12
CA GLY A 119 13.12 8.03 18.22
C GLY A 119 12.42 8.12 16.86
N ILE A 120 12.72 7.19 15.97
CA ILE A 120 12.03 7.04 14.68
C ILE A 120 10.63 6.51 14.96
N THR A 121 9.66 7.01 14.19
CA THR A 121 8.24 6.67 14.32
C THR A 121 7.73 6.27 12.93
N ASP A 122 6.52 5.72 12.83
CA ASP A 122 5.92 5.41 11.51
C ASP A 122 5.93 6.63 10.59
N TYR A 123 5.58 7.80 11.11
CA TYR A 123 5.64 9.06 10.37
C TYR A 123 7.00 9.30 9.69
N HIS A 124 8.10 8.98 10.38
CA HIS A 124 9.45 9.14 9.82
C HIS A 124 9.79 8.05 8.81
N PHE A 125 9.40 6.80 9.09
CA PHE A 125 9.60 5.68 8.15
C PHE A 125 8.81 5.90 6.85
N ASP A 126 7.57 6.38 6.99
CA ASP A 126 6.68 6.73 5.89
C ASP A 126 7.24 7.84 5.03
N ALA A 127 7.76 8.90 5.67
CA ALA A 127 8.47 9.96 4.98
C ALA A 127 9.69 9.44 4.22
N PHE A 128 10.41 8.47 4.76
CA PHE A 128 11.54 7.84 4.10
C PHE A 128 11.11 6.99 2.87
N VAL A 129 10.11 6.11 3.01
CA VAL A 129 9.56 5.34 1.89
C VAL A 129 9.08 6.26 0.78
N ALA A 130 8.45 7.36 1.17
CA ALA A 130 7.98 8.39 0.27
C ALA A 130 9.12 9.05 -0.53
N ASP A 131 10.17 9.49 0.17
CA ASP A 131 11.34 10.07 -0.46
C ASP A 131 12.09 9.06 -1.35
N PHE A 132 12.07 7.77 -0.97
CA PHE A 132 12.60 6.68 -1.79
C PHE A 132 11.81 6.50 -3.08
N LEU A 133 10.49 6.56 -3.03
CA LEU A 133 9.65 6.55 -4.22
C LEU A 133 9.93 7.73 -5.14
N ARG A 134 10.16 8.91 -4.58
CA ARG A 134 10.56 10.10 -5.36
C ARG A 134 11.92 9.89 -6.04
N ALA A 135 12.89 9.30 -5.33
CA ALA A 135 14.20 8.98 -5.88
C ALA A 135 14.12 7.96 -7.02
N LEU A 136 13.29 6.93 -6.87
CA LEU A 136 13.04 5.91 -7.88
C LEU A 136 12.34 6.49 -9.12
N SER A 137 11.34 7.34 -8.95
CA SER A 137 10.65 8.00 -10.08
C SER A 137 11.56 8.94 -10.89
N ALA A 138 12.64 9.44 -10.28
CA ALA A 138 13.64 10.23 -10.97
C ALA A 138 14.68 9.37 -11.72
N SER A 139 14.62 8.04 -11.55
CA SER A 139 15.51 7.06 -12.19
C SER A 139 14.79 6.40 -13.37
N ASP A 140 15.53 5.90 -14.37
CA ASP A 140 14.97 5.24 -15.57
C ASP A 140 14.54 3.77 -15.29
N VAL A 141 14.05 3.51 -14.08
CA VAL A 141 13.65 2.18 -13.62
C VAL A 141 12.17 1.97 -13.93
N ASP A 142 11.84 0.78 -14.42
CA ASP A 142 10.47 0.41 -14.75
C ASP A 142 9.56 0.44 -13.50
N GLU A 143 8.33 0.95 -13.64
CA GLU A 143 7.40 1.09 -12.50
C GLU A 143 7.04 -0.24 -11.84
N THR A 144 7.10 -1.37 -12.57
CA THR A 144 6.92 -2.71 -11.97
C THR A 144 8.04 -3.04 -10.98
N VAL A 145 9.26 -2.60 -11.26
CA VAL A 145 10.40 -2.74 -10.35
C VAL A 145 10.21 -1.81 -9.15
N VAL A 146 9.68 -0.60 -9.34
CA VAL A 146 9.37 0.32 -8.24
C VAL A 146 8.37 -0.31 -7.25
N ASP A 147 7.31 -0.93 -7.76
CA ASP A 147 6.32 -1.63 -6.93
C ASP A 147 6.95 -2.81 -6.17
N GLU A 148 7.78 -3.62 -6.84
CA GLU A 148 8.54 -4.72 -6.21
C GLU A 148 9.44 -4.21 -5.08
N LEU A 149 10.15 -3.11 -5.31
CA LEU A 149 11.04 -2.50 -4.33
C LEU A 149 10.29 -2.05 -3.07
N ILE A 150 9.13 -1.41 -3.20
CA ILE A 150 8.31 -1.00 -2.04
C ILE A 150 7.90 -2.22 -1.20
N VAL A 151 7.44 -3.29 -1.86
CA VAL A 151 7.03 -4.52 -1.18
C VAL A 151 8.20 -5.13 -0.40
N THR A 152 9.43 -5.01 -0.90
CA THR A 152 10.62 -5.51 -0.18
C THR A 152 11.03 -4.68 1.02
N LEU A 153 10.67 -3.38 1.07
CA LEU A 153 11.03 -2.46 2.14
C LEU A 153 10.06 -2.46 3.32
N GLU A 154 8.76 -2.65 3.08
CA GLU A 154 7.75 -2.60 4.14
C GLU A 154 8.02 -3.58 5.31
N PRO A 155 8.50 -4.83 5.08
CA PRO A 155 8.91 -5.72 6.17
C PRO A 155 10.06 -5.20 7.05
N LEU A 156 10.84 -4.22 6.58
CA LEU A 156 11.94 -3.64 7.36
C LEU A 156 11.44 -2.64 8.42
N ARG A 157 10.17 -2.22 8.34
CA ARG A 157 9.57 -1.27 9.28
C ARG A 157 9.66 -1.73 10.71
N SER A 158 9.36 -3.00 10.98
CA SER A 158 9.42 -3.57 12.33
C SER A 158 10.82 -3.44 12.91
N GLN A 159 11.84 -3.84 12.15
CA GLN A 159 13.24 -3.73 12.54
C GLN A 159 13.67 -2.28 12.76
N VAL A 160 13.35 -1.36 11.83
CA VAL A 160 13.73 0.07 11.96
C VAL A 160 13.05 0.75 13.15
N LEU A 161 11.82 0.35 13.48
CA LEU A 161 11.08 0.90 14.61
C LEU A 161 11.32 0.15 15.93
N GLY A 162 12.14 -0.90 15.94
CA GLY A 162 12.37 -1.71 17.13
C GLY A 162 11.13 -2.49 17.60
N ARG A 163 10.26 -2.89 16.67
CA ARG A 163 9.06 -3.68 16.95
C ARG A 163 9.36 -5.15 16.75
N SER A 164 8.97 -5.98 17.72
CA SER A 164 8.99 -7.42 17.58
C SER A 164 7.85 -7.86 16.66
N ASP A 165 8.16 -8.54 15.55
CA ASP A 165 7.16 -9.19 14.67
C ASP A 165 6.51 -10.43 15.31
N GLU A 166 6.97 -10.83 16.50
CA GLU A 166 6.38 -11.89 17.30
C GLU A 166 5.06 -11.43 17.94
N VAL A 167 3.98 -11.49 17.16
CA VAL A 167 2.61 -11.49 17.71
C VAL A 167 2.35 -12.87 18.34
N ASN A 168 3.07 -13.23 19.40
CA ASN A 168 2.83 -14.41 20.22
C ASN A 168 3.59 -14.30 21.55
N VAL A 169 3.34 -13.24 22.31
CA VAL A 169 3.56 -13.30 23.76
C VAL A 169 2.19 -13.36 24.38
N VAL A 170 1.78 -14.56 24.80
CA VAL A 170 0.74 -14.67 25.83
C VAL A 170 1.34 -13.94 27.03
N VAL A 171 0.91 -12.69 27.25
CA VAL A 171 1.37 -11.88 28.37
C VAL A 171 0.82 -12.53 29.63
N THR A 172 1.62 -13.40 30.23
CA THR A 172 1.34 -13.95 31.54
C THR A 172 2.08 -13.13 32.58
N LYS A 173 1.35 -12.58 33.55
CA LYS A 173 1.93 -11.94 34.73
C LYS A 173 1.39 -12.65 35.96
N ASN A 174 2.28 -13.01 36.88
CA ASN A 174 1.95 -13.77 38.10
C ASN A 174 1.18 -15.08 37.83
N GLY A 175 1.43 -15.73 36.69
CA GLY A 175 0.76 -16.97 36.30
C GLY A 175 -0.67 -16.79 35.75
N GLN A 176 -1.15 -15.55 35.62
CA GLN A 176 -2.43 -15.23 35.00
C GLN A 176 -2.22 -14.68 33.59
N THR A 177 -3.04 -15.12 32.66
CA THR A 177 -3.14 -14.57 31.31
C THR A 177 -3.68 -13.14 31.34
N LEU A 178 -3.42 -12.39 30.27
CA LEU A 178 -4.02 -11.08 30.10
C LEU A 178 -5.55 -11.14 30.08
N LEU A 179 -6.14 -12.17 29.48
CA LEU A 179 -7.59 -12.37 29.49
C LEU A 179 -8.15 -12.50 30.92
N GLU A 180 -7.52 -13.31 31.78
CA GLU A 180 -7.93 -13.45 33.19
C GLU A 180 -7.81 -12.13 33.94
N ARG A 181 -6.74 -11.38 33.70
CA ARG A 181 -6.49 -10.06 34.32
C ARG A 181 -7.46 -8.99 33.83
N LEU A 182 -7.95 -9.10 32.60
CA LEU A 182 -9.00 -8.24 32.04
C LEU A 182 -10.40 -8.57 32.57
N GLY A 183 -10.57 -9.59 33.41
CA GLY A 183 -11.87 -10.01 33.95
C GLY A 183 -12.49 -11.24 33.26
N GLY A 184 -11.73 -11.91 32.39
CA GLY A 184 -12.14 -13.13 31.71
C GLY A 184 -12.95 -12.93 30.43
N ASP A 185 -13.50 -14.03 29.92
CA ASP A 185 -14.20 -14.10 28.62
C ASP A 185 -15.43 -13.19 28.57
N ASP A 186 -16.25 -13.18 29.63
CA ASP A 186 -17.47 -12.37 29.73
C ASP A 186 -17.17 -10.86 29.70
N GLN A 187 -16.10 -10.43 30.38
CA GLN A 187 -15.68 -9.03 30.39
C GLN A 187 -15.12 -8.64 29.02
N LEU A 188 -14.36 -9.53 28.36
CA LEU A 188 -13.88 -9.28 27.00
C LEU A 188 -15.02 -9.19 25.99
N GLU A 189 -16.03 -10.07 26.05
CA GLU A 189 -17.20 -9.97 25.17
C GLU A 189 -17.91 -8.63 25.36
N THR A 190 -18.11 -8.21 26.61
CA THR A 190 -18.70 -6.91 26.93
C THR A 190 -17.89 -5.74 26.37
N LEU A 191 -16.56 -5.76 26.55
CA LEU A 191 -15.65 -4.74 26.00
C LEU A 191 -15.75 -4.68 24.47
N VAL A 192 -15.74 -5.83 23.79
CA VAL A 192 -15.84 -5.89 22.33
C VAL A 192 -17.20 -5.38 21.84
N ASP A 193 -18.28 -5.69 22.54
CA ASP A 193 -19.62 -5.26 22.16
C ASP A 193 -19.78 -3.74 22.29
N VAL A 194 -19.40 -3.17 23.42
CA VAL A 194 -19.44 -1.72 23.63
C VAL A 194 -18.50 -0.99 22.67
N MET A 195 -17.31 -1.56 22.39
CA MET A 195 -16.40 -0.98 21.42
C MET A 195 -17.01 -0.95 20.01
N ASN A 196 -17.74 -1.99 19.59
CA ASN A 196 -18.43 -2.04 18.28
C ASN A 196 -19.54 -0.98 18.13
N GLU A 197 -20.01 -0.39 19.23
CA GLU A 197 -20.92 0.74 19.24
C GLU A 197 -20.14 2.06 19.24
N LYS A 198 -19.18 2.23 20.15
CA LYS A 198 -18.38 3.46 20.29
C LYS A 198 -17.58 3.83 19.02
N VAL A 199 -17.11 2.84 18.25
CA VAL A 199 -16.42 3.12 16.97
C VAL A 199 -17.30 3.81 15.93
N LEU A 200 -18.63 3.76 16.07
CA LEU A 200 -19.56 4.48 15.20
C LEU A 200 -19.78 5.93 15.64
N GLU A 201 -19.52 6.24 16.91
CA GLU A 201 -19.62 7.59 17.44
C GLU A 201 -18.37 8.42 17.11
N ASP A 202 -17.21 7.76 16.97
CA ASP A 202 -15.97 8.40 16.53
C ASP A 202 -15.97 8.65 15.01
N SER A 203 -15.99 9.92 14.60
CA SER A 203 -15.99 10.31 13.19
C SER A 203 -14.79 9.79 12.40
N ARG A 204 -13.67 9.49 13.06
CA ARG A 204 -12.44 8.96 12.45
C ARG A 204 -12.56 7.47 12.13
N LEU A 205 -13.41 6.75 12.84
CA LEU A 205 -13.57 5.30 12.73
C LEU A 205 -14.87 4.92 12.02
N ARG A 206 -15.92 5.73 12.16
CA ARG A 206 -17.28 5.45 11.68
C ARG A 206 -17.33 4.93 10.25
N PHE A 207 -16.58 5.54 9.33
CA PHE A 207 -16.52 5.15 7.92
C PHE A 207 -16.16 3.66 7.70
N TYR A 208 -15.32 3.09 8.57
CA TYR A 208 -14.89 1.69 8.48
C TYR A 208 -15.91 0.71 9.05
N PHE A 209 -16.67 1.13 10.05
CA PHE A 209 -17.59 0.28 10.81
C PHE A 209 -19.06 0.44 10.42
N GLU A 210 -19.42 1.49 9.68
CA GLU A 210 -20.76 1.73 9.13
C GLU A 210 -21.05 0.75 7.98
N LYS A 211 -21.47 -0.46 8.35
CA LYS A 211 -21.78 -1.58 7.44
C LYS A 211 -23.14 -2.18 7.77
N SER A 212 -23.62 -3.08 6.90
CA SER A 212 -24.85 -3.83 7.16
C SER A 212 -24.77 -4.61 8.48
N HIS A 213 -25.93 -4.84 9.11
CA HIS A 213 -26.03 -5.58 10.37
C HIS A 213 -25.29 -6.93 10.33
N PHE A 214 -25.41 -7.67 9.22
CA PHE A 214 -24.69 -8.93 9.02
C PHE A 214 -23.16 -8.77 9.01
N LYS A 215 -22.63 -7.77 8.29
CA LYS A 215 -21.20 -7.47 8.27
C LYS A 215 -20.72 -7.06 9.67
N ARG A 216 -21.47 -6.21 10.37
CA ARG A 216 -21.14 -5.78 11.74
C ARG A 216 -21.07 -6.94 12.71
N ARG A 217 -22.04 -7.85 12.69
CA ARG A 217 -22.01 -9.08 13.51
C ARG A 217 -20.77 -9.93 13.22
N ASN A 218 -20.35 -10.04 11.96
CA ASN A 218 -19.15 -10.79 11.59
C ASN A 218 -17.87 -10.08 12.05
N ILE A 219 -17.81 -8.74 11.96
CA ILE A 219 -16.68 -7.94 12.47
C ILE A 219 -16.55 -8.13 13.98
N ARG A 220 -17.64 -7.96 14.74
CA ARG A 220 -17.71 -8.21 16.20
C ARG A 220 -17.13 -9.58 16.56
N ARG A 221 -17.63 -10.64 15.91
CA ARG A 221 -17.18 -12.02 16.13
C ARG A 221 -15.68 -12.21 15.86
N LYS A 222 -15.17 -11.65 14.74
CA LYS A 222 -13.75 -11.77 14.39
C LYS A 222 -12.86 -10.99 15.36
N LEU A 223 -13.28 -9.79 15.76
CA LEU A 223 -12.57 -8.95 16.72
C LEU A 223 -12.45 -9.66 18.07
N TYR A 224 -13.55 -10.24 18.55
CA TYR A 224 -13.57 -11.06 19.75
C TYR A 224 -12.61 -12.26 19.65
N GLN A 225 -12.68 -13.03 18.56
CA GLN A 225 -11.81 -14.19 18.37
C GLN A 225 -10.33 -13.81 18.35
N PHE A 226 -10.02 -12.69 17.69
CA PHE A 226 -8.67 -12.13 17.68
C PHE A 226 -8.20 -11.75 19.08
N MET A 227 -8.98 -10.92 19.80
CA MET A 227 -8.60 -10.45 21.13
C MET A 227 -8.52 -11.58 22.15
N SER A 228 -9.46 -12.53 22.13
CA SER A 228 -9.44 -13.70 23.01
C SER A 228 -8.14 -14.49 22.82
N GLY A 229 -7.75 -14.77 21.57
CA GLY A 229 -6.49 -15.47 21.31
C GLY A 229 -5.25 -14.65 21.63
N ALA A 230 -5.25 -13.36 21.29
CA ALA A 230 -4.12 -12.48 21.56
C ALA A 230 -3.89 -12.26 23.07
N PHE A 231 -4.94 -12.30 23.88
CA PHE A 231 -4.86 -12.10 25.33
C PHE A 231 -4.67 -13.41 26.12
N GLY A 232 -4.47 -14.54 25.44
CA GLY A 232 -4.18 -15.84 26.08
C GLY A 232 -5.39 -16.73 26.34
N GLY A 233 -6.52 -16.44 25.71
CA GLY A 233 -7.71 -17.28 25.73
C GLY A 233 -7.57 -18.57 24.91
N PRO A 234 -8.57 -19.47 24.98
CA PRO A 234 -8.52 -20.78 24.34
C PRO A 234 -8.65 -20.70 22.80
N LEU A 235 -9.17 -19.59 22.29
CA LEU A 235 -9.37 -19.37 20.86
C LEU A 235 -8.05 -19.01 20.19
N ARG A 236 -7.68 -19.71 19.12
CA ARG A 236 -6.55 -19.29 18.28
C ARG A 236 -7.06 -18.47 17.11
N TYR A 237 -6.45 -17.30 16.90
CA TYR A 237 -6.72 -16.48 15.73
C TYR A 237 -5.53 -16.53 14.77
N ASP A 238 -5.82 -16.72 13.48
CA ASP A 238 -4.79 -16.75 12.45
C ASP A 238 -4.47 -15.34 11.96
N ASN A 239 -3.35 -14.81 12.44
CA ASN A 239 -2.88 -13.46 12.13
C ASN A 239 -2.47 -13.27 10.66
N THR A 240 -2.25 -14.36 9.89
CA THR A 240 -1.89 -14.27 8.47
C THR A 240 -2.94 -13.54 7.62
N HIS A 241 -4.20 -13.53 8.09
CA HIS A 241 -5.32 -12.92 7.40
C HIS A 241 -5.55 -11.44 7.77
N LEU A 242 -4.86 -10.91 8.79
CA LEU A 242 -5.05 -9.51 9.21
C LEU A 242 -4.65 -8.54 8.10
N LYS A 243 -3.46 -8.75 7.50
CA LYS A 243 -2.96 -7.88 6.45
C LYS A 243 -3.83 -7.90 5.20
N PRO A 244 -4.18 -9.07 4.60
CA PRO A 244 -5.10 -9.12 3.48
C PRO A 244 -6.47 -8.49 3.75
N ALA A 245 -7.01 -8.65 4.97
CA ALA A 245 -8.34 -8.13 5.30
C ALA A 245 -8.41 -6.60 5.44
N HIS A 246 -7.32 -5.95 5.85
CA HIS A 246 -7.28 -4.51 6.11
C HIS A 246 -6.55 -3.72 5.02
N TYR A 247 -5.87 -4.40 4.09
CA TYR A 247 -5.02 -3.77 3.08
C TYR A 247 -5.73 -2.67 2.29
N ASP A 248 -6.97 -2.93 1.84
CA ASP A 248 -7.75 -2.02 0.99
C ASP A 248 -8.51 -0.95 1.77
N MET A 249 -8.39 -0.93 3.10
CA MET A 249 -9.23 -0.08 3.95
C MET A 249 -8.65 1.32 4.19
N ASN A 250 -7.49 1.70 3.63
CA ASN A 250 -6.88 3.04 3.88
C ASN A 250 -6.79 3.41 5.37
N ILE A 251 -6.59 2.41 6.23
CA ILE A 251 -6.45 2.63 7.67
C ILE A 251 -5.04 3.20 7.89
N THR A 252 -4.98 4.37 8.49
CA THR A 252 -3.73 5.05 8.86
C THR A 252 -3.43 4.79 10.33
N ASP A 253 -2.23 5.14 10.79
CA ASP A 253 -1.96 5.21 12.23
C ASP A 253 -2.89 6.17 12.95
N TYR A 254 -3.33 7.26 12.32
CA TYR A 254 -4.33 8.16 12.89
C TYR A 254 -5.66 7.44 13.19
N HIS A 255 -6.10 6.54 12.31
CA HIS A 255 -7.28 5.71 12.53
C HIS A 255 -7.00 4.62 13.58
N PHE A 256 -5.84 3.97 13.53
CA PHE A 256 -5.48 2.93 14.48
C PHE A 256 -5.34 3.47 15.91
N ASP A 257 -4.71 4.63 16.08
CA ASP A 257 -4.56 5.33 17.36
C ASP A 257 -5.91 5.79 17.92
N ALA A 258 -6.85 6.18 17.05
CA ALA A 258 -8.21 6.46 17.46
C ALA A 258 -8.87 5.22 18.06
N PHE A 259 -8.68 4.04 17.45
CA PHE A 259 -9.20 2.78 17.96
C PHE A 259 -8.56 2.42 19.32
N LEU A 260 -7.23 2.48 19.45
CA LEU A 260 -6.54 2.21 20.72
C LEU A 260 -6.93 3.20 21.82
N SER A 261 -7.10 4.48 21.50
CA SER A 261 -7.55 5.49 22.45
C SER A 261 -8.97 5.22 22.94
N GLY A 262 -9.86 4.80 22.02
CA GLY A 262 -11.22 4.38 22.35
C GLY A 262 -11.25 3.16 23.25
N TRP A 263 -10.38 2.16 22.98
CA TRP A 263 -10.22 0.98 23.82
C TRP A 263 -9.75 1.35 25.24
N MET A 264 -8.70 2.16 25.37
CA MET A 264 -8.19 2.62 26.67
C MET A 264 -9.25 3.39 27.47
N ALA A 265 -10.01 4.28 26.81
CA ALA A 265 -11.10 5.02 27.43
C ALA A 265 -12.22 4.08 27.91
N LEU A 266 -12.57 3.07 27.11
CA LEU A 266 -13.57 2.07 27.45
C LEU A 266 -13.14 1.19 28.63
N CYS A 267 -11.90 0.70 28.65
CA CYS A 267 -11.37 -0.06 29.78
C CYS A 267 -11.46 0.74 31.08
N LYS A 268 -11.13 2.04 31.03
CA LYS A 268 -11.28 2.95 32.17
C LYS A 268 -12.74 3.16 32.58
N GLU A 269 -13.66 3.27 31.63
CA GLU A 269 -15.10 3.42 31.89
C GLU A 269 -15.70 2.20 32.59
N LEU A 270 -15.22 1.01 32.26
CA LEU A 270 -15.66 -0.26 32.86
C LEU A 270 -14.82 -0.71 34.06
N ASP A 271 -13.98 0.17 34.60
CA ASP A 271 -13.12 -0.09 35.78
C ASP A 271 -12.22 -1.33 35.63
N VAL A 272 -11.71 -1.55 34.41
CA VAL A 272 -10.72 -2.60 34.13
C VAL A 272 -9.37 -2.20 34.72
N ASP A 273 -8.64 -3.18 35.25
CA ASP A 273 -7.31 -2.96 35.82
C ASP A 273 -6.37 -2.19 34.87
N GLY A 274 -5.66 -1.21 35.41
CA GLY A 274 -4.81 -0.30 34.63
C GLY A 274 -3.62 -1.03 33.98
N GLU A 275 -3.00 -1.96 34.71
CA GLU A 275 -1.88 -2.73 34.18
C GLU A 275 -2.33 -3.70 33.09
N ALA A 276 -3.48 -4.36 33.26
CA ALA A 276 -4.09 -5.17 32.22
C ALA A 276 -4.50 -4.34 31.00
N THR A 277 -4.97 -3.11 31.21
CA THR A 277 -5.31 -2.19 30.12
C THR A 277 -4.07 -1.83 29.29
N GLU A 278 -2.97 -1.45 29.94
CA GLU A 278 -1.70 -1.10 29.26
C GLU A 278 -1.15 -2.30 28.47
N ASP A 279 -1.10 -3.48 29.09
CA ASP A 279 -0.64 -4.71 28.43
C ASP A 279 -1.54 -5.05 27.22
N SER A 280 -2.85 -4.81 27.30
CA SER A 280 -3.76 -5.03 26.17
C SER A 280 -3.49 -4.09 25.00
N ILE A 281 -3.14 -2.83 25.28
CA ILE A 281 -2.75 -1.87 24.25
C ILE A 281 -1.46 -2.31 23.58
N GLU A 282 -0.47 -2.79 24.33
CA GLU A 282 0.78 -3.30 23.78
C GLU A 282 0.56 -4.48 22.83
N VAL A 283 -0.25 -5.45 23.24
CA VAL A 283 -0.61 -6.62 22.41
C VAL A 283 -1.33 -6.18 21.13
N LEU A 284 -2.33 -5.30 21.23
CA LEU A 284 -3.05 -4.78 20.06
C LEU A 284 -2.13 -3.97 19.14
N ASN A 285 -1.18 -3.24 19.70
CA ASN A 285 -0.20 -2.47 18.94
C ASN A 285 0.75 -3.38 18.13
N GLY A 286 0.96 -4.63 18.56
CA GLY A 286 1.73 -5.64 17.82
C GLY A 286 1.18 -5.96 16.44
N VAL A 287 -0.12 -5.80 16.19
CA VAL A 287 -0.73 -6.02 14.86
C VAL A 287 -0.87 -4.75 14.01
N ARG A 288 -0.36 -3.62 14.49
CA ARG A 288 -0.45 -2.32 13.79
C ARG A 288 0.05 -2.42 12.36
N SER A 289 1.25 -2.95 12.14
CA SER A 289 1.88 -3.03 10.81
C SER A 289 1.03 -3.84 9.83
N ALA A 290 0.35 -4.89 10.31
CA ALA A 290 -0.56 -5.68 9.50
C ALA A 290 -1.79 -4.88 9.07
N ILE A 291 -2.26 -3.93 9.89
CA ILE A 291 -3.49 -3.18 9.64
C ILE A 291 -3.23 -1.85 8.90
N THR A 292 -2.14 -1.15 9.20
CA THR A 292 -1.85 0.20 8.66
C THR A 292 -0.96 0.21 7.42
N GLY A 293 -0.27 -0.89 7.11
CA GLY A 293 0.75 -0.97 6.05
C GLY A 293 0.27 -0.68 4.61
N GLY A 294 -1.04 -0.49 4.38
CA GLY A 294 -1.57 -0.12 3.06
C GLY A 294 -1.56 1.39 2.75
N CYS A 295 -1.61 2.27 3.76
CA CYS A 295 -2.11 3.64 3.54
C CYS A 295 -1.10 4.66 3.01
N VAL A 296 0.17 4.55 3.40
CA VAL A 296 1.19 5.60 3.23
C VAL A 296 1.60 5.76 1.76
N VAL A 297 1.75 4.63 1.08
CA VAL A 297 2.10 4.55 -0.35
C VAL A 297 0.99 5.13 -1.23
N ARG A 298 -0.29 4.97 -0.83
CA ARG A 298 -1.45 5.42 -1.63
C ARG A 298 -1.70 6.92 -1.57
N MET A 299 -1.45 7.57 -0.42
CA MET A 299 -1.62 9.02 -0.29
C MET A 299 -0.60 9.81 -1.10
N GLU A 300 0.63 9.31 -1.20
CA GLU A 300 1.67 9.98 -1.98
C GLU A 300 1.51 9.80 -3.49
N MET A 301 1.04 8.62 -3.92
CA MET A 301 0.67 8.34 -5.31
C MET A 301 -0.55 9.19 -5.75
N SER A 302 -1.53 9.37 -4.87
CA SER A 302 -2.69 10.25 -5.11
C SER A 302 -2.28 11.73 -5.21
N ARG A 303 -1.29 12.16 -4.43
CA ARG A 303 -0.74 13.52 -4.47
C ARG A 303 0.08 13.79 -5.74
N LYS A 304 0.80 12.77 -6.26
CA LYS A 304 1.42 12.82 -7.59
C LYS A 304 0.38 12.87 -8.72
N LYS A 305 -0.70 12.09 -8.63
CA LYS A 305 -1.83 12.10 -9.58
C LYS A 305 -2.41 13.52 -9.75
N ALA A 306 -2.59 14.25 -8.65
CA ALA A 306 -3.11 15.62 -8.67
C ALA A 306 -2.12 16.70 -9.16
N GLN A 307 -0.81 16.42 -9.20
CA GLN A 307 0.23 17.38 -9.63
C GLN A 307 0.61 17.26 -11.11
N LEU A 308 0.18 16.21 -11.80
CA LEU A 308 0.56 15.88 -13.18
C LEU A 308 -0.55 16.15 -14.20
N GLU A 309 -1.71 16.66 -13.78
CA GLU A 309 -2.80 17.07 -14.66
C GLU A 309 -2.44 18.36 -15.41
N SER A 310 -1.81 18.22 -16.59
CA SER A 310 -1.90 19.19 -17.69
C SER A 310 -2.70 18.55 -18.83
N PRO A 311 -4.06 18.53 -18.76
CA PRO A 311 -4.91 17.63 -19.55
C PRO A 311 -5.17 18.12 -20.99
N GLY A 312 -4.15 18.43 -21.79
CA GLY A 312 -4.40 18.94 -23.16
C GLY A 312 -3.36 18.61 -24.23
N GLN A 313 -2.13 18.24 -23.88
CA GLN A 313 -1.08 18.04 -24.88
C GLN A 313 -1.21 16.70 -25.62
N LEU A 314 -1.67 15.64 -24.95
CA LEU A 314 -1.79 14.31 -25.54
C LEU A 314 -2.95 14.21 -26.55
N PHE A 315 -4.12 14.78 -26.22
CA PHE A 315 -5.27 14.82 -27.13
C PHE A 315 -4.94 15.45 -28.48
N GLU A 316 -4.27 16.61 -28.48
CA GLU A 316 -3.88 17.31 -29.70
C GLU A 316 -2.82 16.53 -30.50
N ARG A 317 -1.85 15.91 -29.81
CA ARG A 317 -0.79 15.10 -30.47
C ARG A 317 -1.32 13.84 -31.13
N LEU A 318 -2.38 13.25 -30.59
CA LEU A 318 -3.05 12.09 -31.19
C LEU A 318 -3.97 12.47 -32.35
N GLY A 319 -3.99 13.72 -32.82
CA GLY A 319 -4.87 14.16 -33.90
C GLY A 319 -6.29 14.50 -33.44
N GLY A 320 -6.45 14.85 -32.16
CA GLY A 320 -7.73 15.20 -31.56
C GLY A 320 -8.73 14.06 -31.57
N ARG A 321 -10.01 14.37 -31.75
CA ARG A 321 -11.09 13.37 -31.65
C ARG A 321 -10.93 12.23 -32.67
N GLU A 322 -10.54 12.54 -33.89
CA GLU A 322 -10.46 11.54 -34.96
C GLU A 322 -9.41 10.47 -34.67
N GLY A 323 -8.21 10.85 -34.26
CA GLY A 323 -7.16 9.87 -33.97
C GLY A 323 -7.39 9.09 -32.67
N VAL A 324 -8.10 9.65 -31.68
CA VAL A 324 -8.53 8.88 -30.50
C VAL A 324 -9.60 7.85 -30.86
N VAL A 325 -10.54 8.18 -31.76
CA VAL A 325 -11.53 7.23 -32.29
C VAL A 325 -10.87 6.13 -33.11
N GLU A 326 -9.90 6.48 -33.96
CA GLU A 326 -9.13 5.51 -34.74
C GLU A 326 -8.33 4.54 -33.85
N LEU A 327 -7.71 5.07 -32.79
CA LEU A 327 -7.05 4.25 -31.78
C LEU A 327 -8.04 3.26 -31.13
N ALA A 328 -9.23 3.74 -30.73
CA ALA A 328 -10.25 2.89 -30.12
C ALA A 328 -10.70 1.77 -31.07
N ASP A 329 -10.90 2.09 -32.36
CA ASP A 329 -11.31 1.12 -33.39
C ASP A 329 -10.25 0.03 -33.63
N LYS A 330 -8.97 0.42 -33.73
CA LYS A 330 -7.85 -0.53 -33.86
C LYS A 330 -7.72 -1.43 -32.63
N LEU A 331 -7.92 -0.88 -31.42
CA LEU A 331 -7.92 -1.65 -30.18
C LEU A 331 -9.05 -2.70 -30.17
N PHE A 332 -10.27 -2.30 -30.52
CA PHE A 332 -11.42 -3.23 -30.57
C PHE A 332 -11.26 -4.31 -31.64
N THR A 333 -10.74 -3.97 -32.81
CA THR A 333 -10.46 -4.94 -33.88
C THR A 333 -9.44 -6.00 -33.43
N MET A 334 -8.47 -5.63 -32.61
CA MET A 334 -7.49 -6.57 -32.07
C MET A 334 -8.09 -7.46 -30.99
N VAL A 335 -8.82 -6.86 -30.05
CA VAL A 335 -9.42 -7.60 -28.93
C VAL A 335 -10.43 -8.63 -29.42
N THR A 336 -11.24 -8.29 -30.41
CA THR A 336 -12.20 -9.21 -31.04
C THR A 336 -11.54 -10.34 -31.84
N ARG A 337 -10.30 -10.16 -32.28
CA ARG A 337 -9.50 -11.18 -32.99
C ARG A 337 -8.57 -11.99 -32.07
N ASP A 338 -8.38 -11.55 -30.83
CA ASP A 338 -7.53 -12.26 -29.86
C ASP A 338 -8.26 -13.50 -29.34
N HIS A 339 -7.71 -14.67 -29.60
CA HIS A 339 -8.33 -15.95 -29.25
C HIS A 339 -8.48 -16.17 -27.72
N ARG A 340 -7.83 -15.37 -26.87
CA ARG A 340 -7.87 -15.51 -25.40
C ARG A 340 -8.98 -14.67 -24.78
N ILE A 341 -9.26 -13.50 -25.36
CA ILE A 341 -10.16 -12.50 -24.77
C ILE A 341 -11.32 -12.12 -25.70
N GLY A 342 -11.26 -12.47 -26.99
CA GLY A 342 -12.27 -12.11 -27.99
C GLY A 342 -13.68 -12.57 -27.63
N MET A 343 -13.81 -13.70 -26.93
CA MET A 343 -15.10 -14.21 -26.42
C MET A 343 -15.84 -13.23 -25.51
N PHE A 344 -15.15 -12.27 -24.87
CA PHE A 344 -15.75 -11.24 -24.03
C PHE A 344 -16.22 -10.00 -24.83
N PHE A 345 -15.88 -9.93 -26.12
CA PHE A 345 -16.12 -8.80 -27.01
C PHE A 345 -16.96 -9.24 -28.21
N GLU A 346 -18.02 -10.01 -27.95
CA GLU A 346 -18.94 -10.55 -28.95
C GLU A 346 -20.40 -10.22 -28.61
N GLY A 347 -21.26 -10.20 -29.64
CA GLY A 347 -22.70 -10.03 -29.48
C GLY A 347 -23.19 -8.57 -29.35
N ALA A 348 -24.45 -8.41 -28.94
CA ALA A 348 -25.18 -7.13 -28.99
C ALA A 348 -24.61 -6.00 -28.10
N LYS A 349 -23.68 -6.31 -27.19
CA LYS A 349 -23.04 -5.33 -26.30
C LYS A 349 -21.77 -4.70 -26.88
N LEU A 350 -21.25 -5.24 -27.98
CA LEU A 350 -19.98 -4.81 -28.58
C LEU A 350 -19.97 -3.32 -28.94
N GLU A 351 -21.05 -2.84 -29.55
CA GLU A 351 -21.21 -1.43 -29.95
C GLU A 351 -21.23 -0.50 -28.72
N SER A 352 -21.93 -0.90 -27.65
CA SER A 352 -21.96 -0.14 -26.39
C SER A 352 -20.61 -0.12 -25.68
N MET A 353 -19.85 -1.22 -25.72
CA MET A 353 -18.49 -1.28 -25.16
C MET A 353 -17.53 -0.39 -25.95
N TRP A 354 -17.65 -0.36 -27.28
CA TRP A 354 -16.85 0.50 -28.15
C TRP A 354 -17.13 1.98 -27.89
N GLN A 355 -18.40 2.38 -27.77
CA GLN A 355 -18.79 3.75 -27.44
C GLN A 355 -18.27 4.16 -26.06
N GLY A 356 -18.38 3.26 -25.07
CA GLY A 356 -17.89 3.48 -23.71
C GLY A 356 -16.38 3.70 -23.65
N LEU A 357 -15.59 2.80 -24.26
CA LEU A 357 -14.13 2.95 -24.30
C LEU A 357 -13.73 4.23 -25.04
N THR A 358 -14.34 4.50 -26.18
CA THR A 358 -14.01 5.69 -27.00
C THR A 358 -14.28 6.98 -26.22
N SER A 359 -15.43 7.09 -25.56
CA SER A 359 -15.76 8.24 -24.71
C SER A 359 -14.80 8.38 -23.53
N TYR A 360 -14.37 7.26 -22.95
CA TYR A 360 -13.41 7.26 -21.86
C TYR A 360 -12.02 7.73 -22.31
N LEU A 361 -11.52 7.21 -23.44
CA LEU A 361 -10.23 7.60 -24.01
C LEU A 361 -10.20 9.09 -24.38
N LEU A 362 -11.32 9.63 -24.89
CA LEU A 362 -11.45 11.06 -25.19
C LEU A 362 -11.25 11.91 -23.94
N GLN A 363 -11.88 11.57 -22.81
CA GLN A 363 -11.63 12.27 -21.55
C GLN A 363 -10.20 12.04 -21.05
N ALA A 364 -9.75 10.79 -21.02
CA ALA A 364 -8.47 10.40 -20.42
C ALA A 364 -7.26 11.07 -21.10
N PHE A 365 -7.36 11.36 -22.40
CA PHE A 365 -6.30 12.05 -23.14
C PHE A 365 -6.41 13.58 -23.12
N GLY A 366 -7.44 14.14 -22.47
CA GLY A 366 -7.64 15.59 -22.34
C GLY A 366 -8.54 16.20 -23.41
N GLY A 367 -9.42 15.41 -24.01
CA GLY A 367 -10.42 15.89 -24.96
C GLY A 367 -11.53 16.71 -24.28
N PRO A 368 -12.29 17.50 -25.06
CA PRO A 368 -13.27 18.45 -24.53
C PRO A 368 -14.57 17.81 -24.00
N GLN A 369 -14.67 16.49 -24.03
CA GLN A 369 -15.88 15.75 -23.65
C GLN A 369 -15.59 14.90 -22.41
N ASP A 370 -16.37 15.12 -21.36
CA ASP A 370 -16.36 14.26 -20.17
C ASP A 370 -17.05 12.93 -20.47
N TYR A 371 -16.50 11.83 -19.95
CA TYR A 371 -17.09 10.51 -20.00
C TYR A 371 -18.44 10.49 -19.29
N GLN A 372 -19.49 10.13 -20.03
CA GLN A 372 -20.87 10.07 -19.55
C GLN A 372 -21.33 8.61 -19.27
N GLY A 373 -20.41 7.65 -19.33
CA GLY A 373 -20.73 6.25 -19.09
C GLY A 373 -20.80 5.91 -17.60
N ARG A 374 -21.22 4.67 -17.30
CA ARG A 374 -21.21 4.15 -15.94
C ARG A 374 -19.79 4.15 -15.36
N PRO A 375 -19.62 4.37 -14.05
CA PRO A 375 -18.33 4.24 -13.36
C PRO A 375 -17.61 2.94 -13.74
N LEU A 376 -16.30 3.00 -13.97
CA LEU A 376 -15.57 1.86 -14.52
C LEU A 376 -15.57 0.63 -13.59
N ASP A 377 -15.59 0.86 -12.28
CA ASP A 377 -15.75 -0.17 -11.26
C ASP A 377 -17.10 -0.90 -11.38
N GLU A 378 -18.20 -0.17 -11.58
CA GLU A 378 -19.54 -0.75 -11.77
C GLU A 378 -19.72 -1.45 -13.14
N VAL A 379 -18.91 -1.10 -14.14
CA VAL A 379 -18.97 -1.73 -15.47
C VAL A 379 -18.24 -3.08 -15.50
N HIS A 380 -17.33 -3.32 -14.56
CA HIS A 380 -16.47 -4.51 -14.51
C HIS A 380 -16.73 -5.44 -13.31
N GLU A 381 -17.75 -5.18 -12.49
CA GLU A 381 -18.41 -6.19 -11.62
C GLU A 381 -19.19 -7.22 -12.46
#